data_AF-A0A625WLA3-F1
#
_entry.id   AF-A0A625WLA3-F1
#
_cell.length_a   1.000
_cell.length_b   1.000
_cell.length_c   1.000
_cell.angle_alpha   90.00
_cell.angle_beta   90.00
_cell.angle_gamma   90.00
#
_symmetry.space_group_name_H-M   'P 1'
#
loop_
_entity.id
_entity.type
_entity.pdbx_description
1 polymer ?
#
loop_
_entity_poly.entity_id
_entity_poly.type
_entity_poly.pdbx_seq_one_letter_code
_entity_poly.pdbx_strand_id
1 'polypeptide(L)'
;MIARIWSGESPLWRLLLPLSWLYGLVSGAIRLSYKLGFKRAWRAPVPVVVVGNLTAGGNGKTPVVIWLVEKLQQRGVRVGVVSRGYGGKAAAYPLLLTPETTTAEAGDEPVLIYQRTGAPVAVAPERAAAVKAILAAHNVQIIITDDGLQHYRLARDIEIVVIDGVRRFGNGWWLPAGPMRERASRLKTVDAAIVNGGVARAGEIPMQLAPGLAVNLRTGARCDVAQLSNIVAMAGIGHPPRFFATLEACGAHPQKCVPLADHQTLAPADVQALVGEGQTLVMTEKDAVKCRAFAEDNWWFLPVDARLSGEQPDKLLQHITSLVR
;
A
#
# COMPACT_ATOMS: atom_id res chain seq x y z
N MET A 1 -14.48 6.18 16.49
CA MET A 1 -15.84 6.56 16.00
C MET A 1 -16.09 6.08 14.57
N ILE A 2 -15.31 6.51 13.56
CA ILE A 2 -15.49 6.11 12.15
C ILE A 2 -15.44 4.59 11.93
N ALA A 3 -14.52 3.88 12.57
CA ALA A 3 -14.43 2.42 12.46
C ALA A 3 -15.74 1.71 12.82
N ARG A 4 -16.48 2.19 13.84
CA ARG A 4 -17.77 1.64 14.29
C ARG A 4 -18.91 1.99 13.32
N ILE A 5 -18.83 3.13 12.65
CA ILE A 5 -19.78 3.51 11.58
C ILE A 5 -19.57 2.59 10.39
N TRP A 6 -18.33 2.42 9.95
CA TRP A 6 -17.96 1.62 8.78
C TRP A 6 -18.09 0.11 9.02
N SER A 7 -18.00 -0.38 10.25
CA SER A 7 -18.33 -1.78 10.59
C SER A 7 -19.83 -2.03 10.67
N GLY A 8 -20.65 -0.97 10.77
CA GLY A 8 -22.10 -1.08 10.93
C GLY A 8 -22.59 -1.17 12.38
N GLU A 9 -21.68 -1.19 13.36
CA GLU A 9 -21.99 -1.22 14.79
C GLU A 9 -22.71 0.04 15.30
N SER A 10 -22.51 1.18 14.64
CA SER A 10 -23.15 2.45 15.00
C SER A 10 -24.28 2.79 14.01
N PRO A 11 -25.52 3.03 14.46
CA PRO A 11 -26.63 3.36 13.57
C PRO A 11 -26.46 4.69 12.83
N LEU A 12 -25.47 5.51 13.20
CA LEU A 12 -25.13 6.77 12.55
C LEU A 12 -24.83 6.63 11.06
N TRP A 13 -24.40 5.46 10.58
CA TRP A 13 -24.21 5.24 9.14
C TRP A 13 -25.49 5.46 8.33
N ARG A 14 -26.67 5.25 8.93
CA ARG A 14 -27.96 5.48 8.27
C ARG A 14 -28.20 6.94 7.94
N LEU A 15 -27.75 7.86 8.81
CA LEU A 15 -27.83 9.30 8.58
C LEU A 15 -26.90 9.76 7.46
N LEU A 16 -25.81 9.02 7.22
CA LEU A 16 -24.83 9.28 6.17
C LEU A 16 -25.19 8.66 4.82
N LEU A 17 -26.28 7.90 4.73
CA LEU A 17 -26.70 7.23 3.50
C LEU A 17 -26.96 8.19 2.34
N PRO A 18 -27.67 9.33 2.51
CA PRO A 18 -27.91 10.25 1.39
C PRO A 18 -26.61 10.75 0.75
N LEU A 19 -25.60 11.07 1.57
CA LEU A 19 -24.27 11.46 1.09
C LEU A 19 -23.56 10.30 0.36
N SER A 20 -23.76 9.08 0.82
CA SER A 20 -23.16 7.88 0.22
C SER A 20 -23.79 7.52 -1.13
N TRP A 21 -25.10 7.76 -1.28
CA TRP A 21 -25.80 7.67 -2.55
C TRP A 21 -25.27 8.71 -3.54
N LEU A 22 -25.14 9.96 -3.10
CA LEU A 22 -24.56 11.03 -3.92
C LEU A 22 -23.13 10.67 -4.37
N TYR A 23 -22.29 10.19 -3.45
CA TYR A 23 -20.94 9.71 -3.77
C TYR A 23 -20.97 8.59 -4.82
N GLY A 24 -21.83 7.58 -4.62
CA GLY A 24 -22.00 6.46 -5.55
C GLY A 24 -22.45 6.91 -6.94
N LEU A 25 -23.37 7.87 -7.02
CA LEU A 25 -23.84 8.47 -8.28
C LEU A 25 -22.71 9.19 -9.00
N VAL A 26 -21.97 10.07 -8.32
CA VAL A 26 -20.86 10.82 -8.93
C VAL A 26 -19.76 9.87 -9.39
N SER A 27 -19.34 8.93 -8.54
CA SER A 27 -18.31 7.94 -8.89
C SER A 27 -18.76 7.05 -10.06
N GLY A 28 -20.04 6.65 -10.08
CA GLY A 28 -20.63 5.86 -11.15
C GLY A 28 -20.67 6.63 -12.47
N ALA A 29 -21.08 7.89 -12.45
CA ALA A 29 -21.10 8.76 -13.62
C ALA A 29 -19.69 8.99 -14.19
N ILE A 30 -18.69 9.22 -13.33
CA ILE A 30 -17.29 9.35 -13.76
C ILE A 30 -16.85 8.06 -14.47
N ARG A 31 -17.05 6.89 -13.86
CA ARG A 31 -16.68 5.61 -14.47
C ARG A 31 -17.39 5.39 -15.82
N LEU A 32 -18.69 5.64 -15.87
CA LEU A 32 -19.49 5.46 -17.08
C LEU A 32 -19.01 6.41 -18.19
N SER A 33 -18.60 7.64 -17.84
CA SER A 33 -18.06 8.59 -18.83
C SER A 33 -16.78 8.10 -19.52
N TYR A 34 -15.91 7.37 -18.83
CA TYR A 34 -14.75 6.74 -19.47
C TYR A 34 -15.14 5.47 -20.24
N LYS A 35 -16.06 4.66 -19.70
CA LYS A 35 -16.52 3.42 -20.36
C LYS A 35 -17.23 3.71 -21.68
N LEU A 36 -18.03 4.77 -21.75
CA LEU A 36 -18.73 5.21 -22.96
C LEU A 36 -17.86 6.06 -23.89
N GLY A 37 -16.60 6.33 -23.52
CA GLY A 37 -15.66 7.10 -24.35
C GLY A 37 -15.88 8.62 -24.33
N PHE A 38 -16.80 9.16 -23.52
CA PHE A 38 -16.98 10.61 -23.35
C PHE A 38 -15.74 11.29 -22.77
N LYS A 39 -14.99 10.59 -21.91
CA LYS A 39 -13.66 11.01 -21.44
C LYS A 39 -12.59 10.09 -22.00
N ARG A 40 -11.50 10.68 -22.49
CA ARG A 40 -10.37 9.93 -23.04
C ARG A 40 -9.43 9.47 -21.92
N ALA A 41 -9.12 8.18 -21.90
CA ALA A 41 -8.01 7.64 -21.13
C ALA A 41 -6.73 7.70 -21.97
N TRP A 42 -5.64 8.17 -21.39
CA TRP A 42 -4.33 8.13 -22.04
C TRP A 42 -3.73 6.73 -21.90
N ARG A 43 -3.31 6.14 -23.02
CA ARG A 43 -2.70 4.81 -23.09
C ARG A 43 -1.17 4.96 -23.17
N ALA A 44 -0.47 4.29 -22.26
CA ALA A 44 0.98 4.23 -22.26
C ALA A 44 1.49 3.34 -23.40
N PRO A 45 2.72 3.56 -23.89
CA PRO A 45 3.35 2.69 -24.90
C PRO A 45 3.80 1.34 -24.33
N VAL A 46 3.74 1.15 -23.02
CA VAL A 46 4.05 -0.10 -22.31
C VAL A 46 2.82 -0.53 -21.50
N PRO A 47 2.67 -1.83 -21.16
CA PRO A 47 1.56 -2.29 -20.35
C PRO A 47 1.50 -1.62 -18.98
N VAL A 48 0.28 -1.39 -18.48
CA VAL A 48 0.03 -0.80 -17.16
C VAL A 48 -0.79 -1.75 -16.29
N VAL A 49 -0.21 -2.17 -15.16
CA VAL A 49 -0.85 -2.98 -14.13
C VAL A 49 -1.24 -2.10 -12.95
N VAL A 50 -2.52 -2.12 -12.57
CA VAL A 50 -3.03 -1.35 -11.42
C VAL A 50 -3.25 -2.26 -10.23
N VAL A 51 -2.56 -1.98 -9.13
CA VAL A 51 -2.83 -2.58 -7.82
C VAL A 51 -3.61 -1.56 -7.00
N GLY A 52 -4.81 -1.90 -6.54
CA GLY A 52 -5.60 -0.99 -5.71
C GLY A 52 -6.55 -1.71 -4.79
N ASN A 53 -7.44 -0.95 -4.15
CA ASN A 53 -8.47 -1.49 -3.29
C ASN A 53 -9.83 -0.83 -3.54
N LEU A 54 -10.88 -1.46 -3.01
CA LEU A 54 -12.25 -0.93 -3.09
C LEU A 54 -12.68 -0.18 -1.84
N THR A 55 -11.88 -0.18 -0.78
CA THR A 55 -12.19 0.42 0.53
C THR A 55 -11.16 1.49 0.93
N ALA A 56 -11.53 2.44 1.76
CA ALA A 56 -10.59 3.30 2.44
C ALA A 56 -9.88 2.52 3.58
N GLY A 57 -8.57 2.74 3.73
CA GLY A 57 -7.73 2.11 4.76
C GLY A 57 -6.66 1.16 4.22
N GLY A 58 -5.77 0.73 5.12
CA GLY A 58 -4.64 -0.15 4.82
C GLY A 58 -5.07 -1.58 4.52
N ASN A 59 -5.17 -1.94 3.24
CA ASN A 59 -5.54 -3.29 2.79
C ASN A 59 -4.31 -4.17 2.45
N GLY A 60 -3.09 -3.64 2.57
CA GLY A 60 -1.86 -4.34 2.17
C GLY A 60 -1.53 -4.22 0.69
N LYS A 61 -1.85 -3.09 0.06
CA LYS A 61 -1.48 -2.80 -1.34
C LYS A 61 0.03 -2.73 -1.54
N THR A 62 0.73 -2.01 -0.67
CA THR A 62 2.17 -1.80 -0.79
C THR A 62 2.96 -3.11 -0.78
N PRO A 63 2.70 -4.08 0.13
CA PRO A 63 3.29 -5.43 0.02
C PRO A 63 3.01 -6.15 -1.30
N VAL A 64 1.80 -6.02 -1.87
CA VAL A 64 1.47 -6.62 -3.18
C VAL A 64 2.23 -5.94 -4.31
N VAL A 65 2.38 -4.62 -4.28
CA VAL A 65 3.17 -3.87 -5.26
C VAL A 65 4.63 -4.31 -5.19
N ILE A 66 5.22 -4.36 -4.00
CA ILE A 66 6.61 -4.82 -3.78
C ILE A 66 6.79 -6.24 -4.29
N TRP A 67 5.90 -7.17 -3.90
CA TRP A 67 5.93 -8.56 -4.38
C TRP A 67 5.86 -8.64 -5.90
N LEU A 68 4.97 -7.87 -6.54
CA LEU A 68 4.81 -7.90 -7.98
C LEU A 68 6.05 -7.35 -8.69
N VAL A 69 6.63 -6.26 -8.20
CA VAL A 69 7.88 -5.67 -8.73
C VAL A 69 9.01 -6.70 -8.62
N GLU A 70 9.26 -7.24 -7.42
CA GLU A 70 10.35 -8.19 -7.16
C GLU A 70 10.18 -9.46 -8.03
N LYS A 71 8.96 -9.99 -8.16
CA LYS A 71 8.69 -11.19 -8.95
C LYS A 71 8.86 -10.98 -10.46
N LEU A 72 8.57 -9.79 -10.97
CA LEU A 72 8.79 -9.45 -12.38
C LEU A 72 10.28 -9.17 -12.65
N GLN A 73 10.97 -8.48 -11.74
CA GLN A 73 12.42 -8.26 -11.81
C GLN A 73 13.19 -9.60 -11.78
N GLN A 74 12.78 -10.55 -10.93
CA GLN A 74 13.32 -11.92 -10.91
C GLN A 74 13.16 -12.67 -12.25
N ARG A 75 12.18 -12.27 -13.07
CA ARG A 75 11.95 -12.79 -14.43
C ARG A 75 12.65 -11.95 -15.51
N GLY A 76 13.52 -11.01 -15.12
CA GLY A 76 14.26 -10.13 -16.03
C GLY A 76 13.43 -8.98 -16.64
N VAL A 77 12.23 -8.72 -16.12
CA VAL A 77 11.38 -7.62 -16.60
C VAL A 77 11.77 -6.32 -15.92
N ARG A 78 12.00 -5.26 -16.71
CA ARG A 78 12.31 -3.92 -16.19
C ARG A 78 11.02 -3.18 -15.83
N VAL A 79 10.77 -3.02 -14.54
CA VAL A 79 9.52 -2.47 -14.00
C VAL A 79 9.70 -1.03 -13.58
N GLY A 80 8.75 -0.16 -13.92
CA GLY A 80 8.60 1.17 -13.31
C GLY A 80 7.36 1.23 -12.42
N VAL A 81 7.39 2.04 -11.37
CA VAL A 81 6.27 2.16 -10.41
C VAL A 81 5.78 3.61 -10.38
N VAL A 82 4.47 3.81 -10.55
CA VAL A 82 3.86 5.15 -10.40
C VAL A 82 2.86 5.19 -9.26
N SER A 83 2.94 6.25 -8.45
CA SER A 83 2.00 6.51 -7.37
C SER A 83 1.51 7.95 -7.42
N ARG A 84 0.49 8.26 -6.61
CA ARG A 84 -0.01 9.63 -6.44
C ARG A 84 0.90 10.46 -5.52
N GLY A 85 1.63 9.79 -4.63
CA GLY A 85 2.41 10.44 -3.56
C GLY A 85 1.54 10.95 -2.42
N TYR A 86 0.63 10.12 -1.90
CA TYR A 86 -0.26 10.52 -0.80
C TYR A 86 0.54 10.88 0.45
N GLY A 87 0.20 12.00 1.09
CA GLY A 87 0.94 12.54 2.25
C GLY A 87 2.18 13.37 1.87
N GLY A 88 2.74 13.17 0.67
CA GLY A 88 3.86 13.94 0.14
C GLY A 88 3.44 15.25 -0.51
N LYS A 89 4.37 16.22 -0.51
CA LYS A 89 4.25 17.52 -1.19
C LYS A 89 5.56 17.87 -1.88
N ALA A 90 5.75 17.34 -3.08
CA ALA A 90 6.86 17.73 -3.95
C ALA A 90 6.76 19.20 -4.38
N ALA A 91 7.90 19.85 -4.56
CA ALA A 91 7.98 21.22 -5.09
C ALA A 91 7.50 21.31 -6.55
N ALA A 92 7.74 20.25 -7.33
CA ALA A 92 7.30 20.12 -8.71
C ALA A 92 6.86 18.68 -9.01
N TYR A 93 5.94 18.54 -9.96
CA TYR A 93 5.49 17.25 -10.47
C TYR A 93 5.66 17.21 -12.00
N PRO A 94 5.94 16.02 -12.57
CA PRO A 94 6.18 14.74 -11.90
C PRO A 94 7.52 14.71 -11.14
N LEU A 95 7.55 14.05 -9.98
CA LEU A 95 8.77 13.84 -9.21
C LEU A 95 9.25 12.40 -9.44
N LEU A 96 10.44 12.26 -10.02
CA LEU A 96 11.17 10.99 -10.06
C LEU A 96 11.94 10.84 -8.75
N LEU A 97 11.81 9.68 -8.09
CA LEU A 97 12.48 9.43 -6.83
C LEU A 97 13.97 9.16 -7.05
N THR A 98 14.77 9.69 -6.14
CA THR A 98 16.21 9.45 -5.98
C THR A 98 16.48 8.90 -4.57
N PRO A 99 17.70 8.42 -4.25
CA PRO A 99 18.04 7.98 -2.89
C PRO A 99 17.86 9.07 -1.82
N GLU A 100 17.91 10.35 -2.20
CA GLU A 100 17.76 11.50 -1.32
C GLU A 100 16.30 11.95 -1.16
N THR A 101 15.38 11.44 -1.99
CA THR A 101 13.98 11.85 -1.96
C THR A 101 13.32 11.44 -0.64
N THR A 102 12.70 12.41 0.02
CA THR A 102 12.12 12.23 1.34
C THR A 102 10.65 11.79 1.29
N THR A 103 10.15 11.22 2.39
CA THR A 103 8.71 10.93 2.54
C THR A 103 7.87 12.21 2.57
N ALA A 104 8.42 13.34 3.00
CA ALA A 104 7.75 14.64 2.95
C ALA A 104 7.48 15.10 1.51
N GLU A 105 8.33 14.72 0.56
CA GLU A 105 8.16 15.07 -0.86
C GLU A 105 7.30 14.04 -1.60
N ALA A 106 7.61 12.74 -1.44
CA ALA A 106 7.02 11.68 -2.24
C ALA A 106 5.91 10.88 -1.53
N GLY A 107 5.77 10.99 -0.21
CA GLY A 107 4.91 10.14 0.61
C GLY A 107 5.60 8.85 1.06
N ASP A 108 4.97 8.15 2.01
CA ASP A 108 5.56 7.00 2.69
C ASP A 108 5.71 5.79 1.75
N GLU A 109 4.64 5.43 1.04
CA GLU A 109 4.61 4.22 0.20
C GLU A 109 5.55 4.28 -1.00
N PRO A 110 5.65 5.40 -1.76
CA PRO A 110 6.57 5.47 -2.90
C PRO A 110 8.03 5.36 -2.49
N VAL A 111 8.41 6.00 -1.37
CA VAL A 111 9.77 5.89 -0.82
C VAL A 111 10.04 4.46 -0.36
N LEU A 112 9.08 3.82 0.31
CA LEU A 112 9.20 2.42 0.71
C LEU A 112 9.39 1.48 -0.49
N ILE A 113 8.56 1.63 -1.54
CA ILE A 113 8.67 0.81 -2.76
C ILE A 113 10.04 1.02 -3.43
N TYR A 114 10.49 2.27 -3.55
CA TYR A 114 11.79 2.60 -4.14
C TYR A 114 12.93 1.93 -3.37
N GLN A 115 12.98 2.11 -2.05
CA GLN A 115 14.03 1.54 -1.20
C GLN A 115 14.04 0.01 -1.20
N ARG A 116 12.86 -0.62 -1.26
CA ARG A 116 12.74 -2.09 -1.22
C ARG A 116 13.10 -2.78 -2.51
N THR A 117 12.73 -2.18 -3.64
CA THR A 117 12.78 -2.87 -4.93
C THR A 117 13.86 -2.33 -5.86
N GLY A 118 14.39 -1.13 -5.59
CA GLY A 118 15.29 -0.42 -6.48
C GLY A 118 14.69 -0.07 -7.85
N ALA A 119 13.39 -0.30 -8.05
CA ALA A 119 12.72 0.05 -9.29
C ALA A 119 12.59 1.58 -9.43
N PRO A 120 12.65 2.13 -10.65
CA PRO A 120 12.31 3.54 -10.88
C PRO A 120 10.90 3.84 -10.38
N VAL A 121 10.76 4.85 -9.53
CA VAL A 121 9.48 5.28 -8.96
C VAL A 121 9.25 6.75 -9.30
N ALA A 122 8.04 7.09 -9.73
CA ALA A 122 7.62 8.47 -9.92
C ALA A 122 6.27 8.74 -9.24
N VAL A 123 6.13 9.96 -8.72
CA VAL A 123 4.89 10.44 -8.12
C VAL A 123 4.35 11.64 -8.89
N ALA A 124 3.03 11.64 -9.12
CA ALA A 124 2.30 12.80 -9.63
C ALA A 124 0.80 12.68 -9.32
N PRO A 125 0.10 13.81 -9.04
CA PRO A 125 -1.35 13.82 -8.97
C PRO A 125 -2.02 13.28 -10.24
N GLU A 126 -1.45 13.61 -11.40
CA GLU A 126 -1.79 12.98 -12.68
C GLU A 126 -0.82 11.83 -13.00
N ARG A 127 -1.30 10.60 -12.87
CA ARG A 127 -0.49 9.39 -13.11
C ARG A 127 0.12 9.30 -14.49
N ALA A 128 -0.58 9.79 -15.52
CA ALA A 128 -0.05 9.81 -16.88
C ALA A 128 1.25 10.64 -16.99
N ALA A 129 1.37 11.74 -16.22
CA ALA A 129 2.59 12.53 -16.16
C ALA A 129 3.74 11.75 -15.49
N ALA A 130 3.46 11.04 -14.38
CA ALA A 130 4.45 10.18 -13.74
C ALA A 130 4.94 9.06 -14.68
N VAL A 131 4.01 8.43 -15.44
CA VAL A 131 4.38 7.40 -16.42
C VAL A 131 5.29 7.97 -17.50
N LYS A 132 4.94 9.14 -18.06
CA LYS A 132 5.77 9.82 -19.07
C LYS A 132 7.17 10.13 -18.55
N ALA A 133 7.28 10.58 -17.30
CA ALA A 133 8.58 10.87 -16.67
C ALA A 133 9.44 9.61 -16.53
N ILE A 134 8.87 8.49 -16.06
CA ILE A 134 9.61 7.21 -15.98
C ILE A 134 10.07 6.78 -17.36
N LEU A 135 9.19 6.81 -18.37
CA LEU A 135 9.53 6.38 -19.73
C LEU A 135 10.58 7.26 -20.41
N ALA A 136 10.63 8.54 -20.06
CA ALA A 136 11.65 9.46 -20.55
C ALA A 136 13.03 9.23 -19.91
N ALA A 137 13.06 8.84 -18.62
CA ALA A 137 14.30 8.69 -17.86
C ALA A 137 14.84 7.24 -17.81
N HIS A 138 13.98 6.24 -17.98
CA HIS A 138 14.32 4.83 -17.79
C HIS A 138 13.70 3.94 -18.87
N ASN A 139 14.45 2.93 -19.28
CA ASN A 139 13.98 1.93 -20.23
C ASN A 139 13.18 0.82 -19.50
N VAL A 140 11.97 1.16 -19.07
CA VAL A 140 11.03 0.22 -18.45
C VAL A 140 10.15 -0.45 -19.49
N GLN A 141 9.78 -1.69 -19.23
CA GLN A 141 8.96 -2.53 -20.08
C GLN A 141 7.51 -2.64 -19.60
N ILE A 142 7.26 -2.30 -18.34
CA ILE A 142 5.93 -2.35 -17.73
C ILE A 142 5.85 -1.32 -16.61
N ILE A 143 4.66 -0.77 -16.42
CA ILE A 143 4.34 0.11 -15.30
C ILE A 143 3.42 -0.62 -14.32
N ILE A 144 3.80 -0.61 -13.04
CA ILE A 144 2.90 -0.94 -11.94
C ILE A 144 2.44 0.37 -11.31
N THR A 145 1.16 0.46 -10.96
CA THR A 145 0.68 1.59 -10.21
C THR A 145 0.10 1.23 -8.84
N ASP A 146 0.60 1.91 -7.82
CA ASP A 146 0.15 1.80 -6.44
C ASP A 146 -1.10 2.67 -6.22
N ASP A 147 -2.22 2.04 -5.91
CA ASP A 147 -3.53 2.62 -5.60
C ASP A 147 -4.16 3.56 -6.64
N GLY A 148 -4.74 3.01 -7.72
CA GLY A 148 -5.65 3.84 -8.53
C GLY A 148 -6.58 3.11 -9.46
N LEU A 149 -7.31 2.16 -8.90
CA LEU A 149 -8.53 1.65 -9.50
C LEU A 149 -9.50 2.79 -9.87
N GLN A 150 -9.56 3.85 -9.05
CA GLN A 150 -10.41 5.03 -9.31
C GLN A 150 -9.80 6.04 -10.32
N HIS A 151 -8.55 5.86 -10.76
CA HIS A 151 -7.88 6.79 -11.68
C HIS A 151 -8.06 6.39 -13.16
N TYR A 152 -9.28 6.52 -13.67
CA TYR A 152 -9.68 6.12 -15.03
C TYR A 152 -9.02 6.90 -16.19
N ARG A 153 -8.29 8.00 -15.89
CA ARG A 153 -7.56 8.80 -16.90
C ARG A 153 -6.36 8.08 -17.50
N LEU A 154 -5.79 7.11 -16.79
CA LEU A 154 -4.71 6.27 -17.28
C LEU A 154 -5.33 4.94 -17.72
N ALA A 155 -5.18 4.59 -19.00
CA ALA A 155 -5.59 3.29 -19.48
C ALA A 155 -4.72 2.21 -18.83
N ARG A 156 -5.31 1.04 -18.64
CA ARG A 156 -4.73 -0.09 -17.92
C ARG A 156 -5.06 -1.39 -18.61
N ASP A 157 -4.13 -2.32 -18.51
CA ASP A 157 -4.22 -3.62 -19.16
C ASP A 157 -4.59 -4.70 -18.15
N ILE A 158 -4.16 -4.55 -16.89
CA ILE A 158 -4.51 -5.46 -15.79
C ILE A 158 -4.90 -4.69 -14.53
N GLU A 159 -5.95 -5.15 -13.87
CA GLU A 159 -6.45 -4.64 -12.58
C GLU A 159 -6.40 -5.72 -11.50
N ILE A 160 -5.71 -5.42 -10.40
CA ILE A 160 -5.58 -6.26 -9.23
C ILE A 160 -6.20 -5.53 -8.04
N VAL A 161 -7.18 -6.17 -7.40
CA VAL A 161 -7.81 -5.66 -6.17
C VAL A 161 -7.24 -6.37 -4.96
N VAL A 162 -6.76 -5.62 -3.98
CA VAL A 162 -6.38 -6.13 -2.66
C VAL A 162 -7.52 -5.91 -1.67
N ILE A 163 -7.93 -7.00 -1.02
CA ILE A 163 -9.05 -7.07 -0.07
C ILE A 163 -8.50 -7.42 1.31
N ASP A 164 -8.88 -6.68 2.34
CA ASP A 164 -8.69 -7.12 3.73
C ASP A 164 -9.56 -8.37 4.00
N GLY A 165 -8.93 -9.51 4.30
CA GLY A 165 -9.66 -10.77 4.47
C GLY A 165 -10.50 -10.87 5.74
N VAL A 166 -10.28 -10.00 6.72
CA VAL A 166 -11.03 -9.97 7.99
C VAL A 166 -12.17 -8.95 7.89
N ARG A 167 -11.85 -7.70 7.55
CA ARG A 167 -12.83 -6.60 7.47
C ARG A 167 -13.64 -6.61 6.19
N ARG A 168 -13.11 -7.22 5.13
CA ARG A 168 -13.71 -7.29 3.79
C ARG A 168 -14.15 -5.89 3.32
N PHE A 169 -15.45 -5.64 3.29
CA PHE A 169 -16.05 -4.40 2.78
C PHE A 169 -16.77 -3.58 3.86
N GLY A 170 -16.58 -3.90 5.14
CA GLY A 170 -17.33 -3.30 6.25
C GLY A 170 -18.84 -3.49 6.08
N ASN A 171 -19.61 -2.43 6.29
CA ASN A 171 -21.06 -2.42 6.11
C ASN A 171 -21.54 -2.39 4.64
N GLY A 172 -20.64 -2.44 3.66
CA GLY A 172 -20.97 -2.53 2.23
C GLY A 172 -21.46 -1.23 1.58
N TRP A 173 -21.40 -0.11 2.31
CA TRP A 173 -21.79 1.21 1.79
C TRP A 173 -20.61 2.02 1.28
N TRP A 174 -20.91 2.92 0.35
CA TRP A 174 -19.95 3.92 -0.09
C TRP A 174 -19.58 4.89 1.04
N LEU A 175 -18.47 5.60 0.85
CA LEU A 175 -18.13 6.75 1.66
C LEU A 175 -19.26 7.82 1.59
N PRO A 176 -19.60 8.50 2.71
CA PRO A 176 -19.02 8.35 4.04
C PRO A 176 -19.73 7.32 4.96
N ALA A 177 -20.89 6.76 4.61
CA ALA A 177 -21.62 5.83 5.47
C ALA A 177 -20.88 4.50 5.68
N GLY A 178 -20.10 4.08 4.70
CA GLY A 178 -19.25 2.91 4.74
C GLY A 178 -17.85 3.17 4.19
N PRO A 179 -16.98 2.17 4.22
CA PRO A 179 -15.59 2.34 3.82
C PRO A 179 -15.40 2.28 2.30
N MET A 180 -16.42 1.93 1.50
CA MET A 180 -16.22 1.60 0.09
C MET A 180 -16.02 2.84 -0.80
N ARG A 181 -14.98 2.84 -1.63
CA ARG A 181 -14.79 3.77 -2.76
C ARG A 181 -15.56 3.31 -3.99
N GLU A 182 -15.65 2.00 -4.19
CA GLU A 182 -16.45 1.35 -5.25
C GLU A 182 -17.11 0.11 -4.67
N ARG A 183 -18.30 -0.28 -5.15
CA ARG A 183 -19.01 -1.46 -4.61
C ARG A 183 -18.30 -2.77 -4.95
N ALA A 184 -18.60 -3.82 -4.19
CA ALA A 184 -18.05 -5.18 -4.38
C ALA A 184 -18.34 -5.76 -5.78
N SER A 185 -19.36 -5.28 -6.49
CA SER A 185 -19.62 -5.65 -7.87
C SER A 185 -18.44 -5.38 -8.81
N ARG A 186 -17.52 -4.48 -8.44
CA ARG A 186 -16.29 -4.21 -9.18
C ARG A 186 -15.40 -5.45 -9.31
N LEU A 187 -15.42 -6.37 -8.34
CA LEU A 187 -14.66 -7.61 -8.37
C LEU A 187 -14.96 -8.49 -9.59
N LYS A 188 -16.15 -8.36 -10.19
CA LYS A 188 -16.53 -9.12 -11.41
C LYS A 188 -15.82 -8.66 -12.68
N THR A 189 -15.08 -7.54 -12.61
CA THR A 189 -14.52 -6.85 -13.76
C THR A 189 -13.02 -6.58 -13.63
N VAL A 190 -12.38 -7.19 -12.63
CA VAL A 190 -10.94 -7.08 -12.42
C VAL A 190 -10.31 -8.43 -12.73
N ASP A 191 -9.03 -8.42 -13.09
CA ASP A 191 -8.31 -9.60 -13.53
C ASP A 191 -7.90 -10.50 -12.35
N ALA A 192 -7.67 -9.91 -11.18
CA ALA A 192 -7.38 -10.66 -9.96
C ALA A 192 -7.88 -9.96 -8.69
N ALA A 193 -8.26 -10.78 -7.71
CA ALA A 193 -8.56 -10.36 -6.35
C ALA A 193 -7.60 -11.08 -5.40
N ILE A 194 -6.78 -10.32 -4.66
CA ILE A 194 -5.86 -10.80 -3.64
C ILE A 194 -6.45 -10.51 -2.27
N VAL A 195 -6.48 -11.50 -1.39
CA VAL A 195 -7.07 -11.39 -0.05
C VAL A 195 -5.98 -11.46 1.00
N ASN A 196 -5.81 -10.38 1.74
CA ASN A 196 -4.80 -10.24 2.79
C ASN A 196 -5.33 -10.76 4.14
N GLY A 197 -4.80 -11.90 4.59
CA GLY A 197 -5.25 -12.58 5.81
C GLY A 197 -6.66 -13.14 5.68
N GLY A 198 -7.24 -13.60 6.79
CA GLY A 198 -8.57 -14.19 6.81
C GLY A 198 -8.71 -15.43 5.90
N VAL A 199 -9.93 -15.68 5.42
CA VAL A 199 -10.25 -16.81 4.54
C VAL A 199 -10.57 -16.29 3.13
N ALA A 200 -9.78 -16.71 2.15
CA ALA A 200 -10.02 -16.41 0.74
C ALA A 200 -11.26 -17.17 0.23
N ARG A 201 -12.06 -16.53 -0.61
CA ARG A 201 -13.22 -17.15 -1.27
C ARG A 201 -12.80 -17.76 -2.61
N ALA A 202 -13.69 -18.55 -3.22
CA ALA A 202 -13.47 -19.11 -4.55
C ALA A 202 -13.13 -18.00 -5.57
N GLY A 203 -12.05 -18.20 -6.31
CA GLY A 203 -11.53 -17.24 -7.30
C GLY A 203 -10.67 -16.11 -6.72
N GLU A 204 -10.50 -16.04 -5.40
CA GLU A 204 -9.61 -15.08 -4.74
C GLU A 204 -8.26 -15.73 -4.43
N ILE A 205 -7.18 -14.96 -4.60
CA ILE A 205 -5.81 -15.37 -4.33
C ILE A 205 -5.50 -15.12 -2.85
N PRO A 206 -5.21 -16.15 -2.04
CA PRO A 206 -4.85 -15.95 -0.65
C PRO A 206 -3.46 -15.31 -0.54
N MET A 207 -3.35 -14.32 0.33
CA MET A 207 -2.09 -13.68 0.71
C MET A 207 -1.97 -13.63 2.23
N GLN A 208 -0.80 -13.99 2.73
CA GLN A 208 -0.41 -13.73 4.12
C GLN A 208 0.77 -12.78 4.14
N LEU A 209 0.82 -11.90 5.13
CA LEU A 209 2.02 -11.13 5.41
C LEU A 209 2.91 -11.98 6.31
N ALA A 210 4.10 -12.29 5.83
CA ALA A 210 5.11 -13.00 6.61
C ALA A 210 6.14 -12.01 7.12
N PRO A 211 6.41 -11.95 8.43
CA PRO A 211 7.49 -11.13 8.97
C PRO A 211 8.84 -11.66 8.49
N GLY A 212 9.75 -10.74 8.20
CA GLY A 212 11.16 -11.03 7.97
C GLY A 212 12.00 -10.94 9.25
N LEU A 213 13.31 -10.78 9.11
CA LEU A 213 14.20 -10.45 10.21
C LEU A 213 14.05 -8.98 10.59
N ALA A 214 14.12 -8.65 11.89
CA ALA A 214 14.21 -7.27 12.34
C ALA A 214 15.49 -6.65 11.80
N VAL A 215 15.40 -5.41 11.29
CA VAL A 215 16.52 -4.69 10.68
C VAL A 215 16.79 -3.43 11.46
N ASN A 216 18.04 -3.23 11.88
CA ASN A 216 18.48 -2.02 12.53
C ASN A 216 18.46 -0.86 11.54
N LEU A 217 17.84 0.24 11.93
CA LEU A 217 17.51 1.31 11.00
C LEU A 217 18.75 2.11 10.54
N ARG A 218 19.80 2.15 11.37
CA ARG A 218 21.06 2.85 11.10
C ARG A 218 22.12 1.95 10.48
N THR A 219 22.34 0.76 11.06
CA THR A 219 23.44 -0.14 10.66
C THR A 219 23.03 -1.16 9.60
N GLY A 220 21.73 -1.43 9.42
CA GLY A 220 21.24 -2.49 8.55
C GLY A 220 21.46 -3.91 9.09
N ALA A 221 21.98 -4.05 10.31
CA ALA A 221 22.13 -5.35 10.98
C ALA A 221 20.78 -6.06 11.08
N ARG A 222 20.78 -7.39 10.97
CA ARG A 222 19.56 -8.21 10.97
C ARG A 222 19.59 -9.24 12.08
N CYS A 223 18.49 -9.38 12.81
CA CYS A 223 18.32 -10.41 13.83
C CYS A 223 16.89 -10.92 13.88
N ASP A 224 16.68 -12.04 14.58
CA ASP A 224 15.34 -12.45 14.95
C ASP A 224 14.79 -11.42 15.96
N VAL A 225 13.55 -10.99 15.77
CA VAL A 225 12.93 -9.97 16.64
C VAL A 225 12.79 -10.46 18.09
N ALA A 226 12.74 -11.77 18.33
CA ALA A 226 12.74 -12.36 19.67
C ALA A 226 14.08 -12.16 20.41
N GLN A 227 15.17 -11.83 19.71
CA GLN A 227 16.47 -11.54 20.33
C GLN A 227 16.55 -10.11 20.87
N LEU A 228 15.61 -9.24 20.50
CA LEU A 228 15.55 -7.87 21.00
C LEU A 228 14.91 -7.85 22.40
N SER A 229 15.48 -7.07 23.30
CA SER A 229 15.00 -6.91 24.68
C SER A 229 14.49 -5.48 24.94
N ASN A 230 13.66 -5.33 25.98
CA ASN A 230 13.09 -4.04 26.40
C ASN A 230 12.38 -3.30 25.26
N ILE A 231 11.55 -4.04 24.51
CA ILE A 231 10.93 -3.52 23.29
C ILE A 231 9.82 -2.52 23.61
N VAL A 232 9.89 -1.35 22.98
CA VAL A 232 8.74 -0.47 22.75
C VAL A 232 8.36 -0.60 21.28
N ALA A 233 7.09 -0.91 21.01
CA ALA A 233 6.60 -1.05 19.65
C ALA A 233 5.78 0.17 19.22
N MET A 234 6.00 0.68 18.01
CA MET A 234 5.15 1.73 17.42
C MET A 234 4.64 1.34 16.03
N ALA A 235 3.43 1.80 15.69
CA ALA A 235 2.83 1.52 14.38
C ALA A 235 1.88 2.63 13.92
N GLY A 236 2.23 3.28 12.81
CA GLY A 236 1.45 4.30 12.08
C GLY A 236 0.82 3.74 10.80
N ILE A 237 0.07 2.66 10.93
CA ILE A 237 -0.62 1.97 9.82
C ILE A 237 -2.14 1.98 10.03
N GLY A 238 -2.92 1.67 8.99
CA GLY A 238 -4.39 1.64 9.07
C GLY A 238 -5.01 0.69 10.13
N HIS A 239 -4.22 -0.24 10.68
CA HIS A 239 -4.62 -1.02 11.86
C HIS A 239 -3.41 -1.42 12.73
N PRO A 240 -2.94 -0.55 13.64
CA PRO A 240 -1.73 -0.78 14.45
C PRO A 240 -1.71 -2.08 15.26
N PRO A 241 -2.84 -2.54 15.89
CA PRO A 241 -2.86 -3.80 16.63
C PRO A 241 -2.35 -5.02 15.86
N ARG A 242 -2.49 -5.04 14.53
CA ARG A 242 -1.97 -6.12 13.69
C ARG A 242 -0.46 -6.25 13.79
N PHE A 243 0.26 -5.13 13.88
CA PHE A 243 1.71 -5.13 14.00
C PHE A 243 2.15 -5.68 15.36
N PHE A 244 1.52 -5.25 16.44
CA PHE A 244 1.83 -5.73 17.79
C PHE A 244 1.57 -7.23 17.94
N ALA A 245 0.44 -7.72 17.42
CA ALA A 245 0.15 -9.15 17.38
C ALA A 245 1.18 -9.95 16.54
N THR A 246 1.75 -9.32 15.50
CA THR A 246 2.81 -9.96 14.69
C THR A 246 4.10 -10.09 15.49
N LEU A 247 4.47 -9.06 16.27
CA LEU A 247 5.63 -9.13 17.18
C LEU A 247 5.46 -10.25 18.22
N GLU A 248 4.30 -10.33 18.86
CA GLU A 248 3.97 -11.38 19.83
C GLU A 248 4.04 -12.78 19.20
N ALA A 249 3.49 -12.96 17.99
CA ALA A 249 3.55 -14.22 17.27
C ALA A 249 4.99 -14.61 16.86
N CYS A 250 5.91 -13.64 16.76
CA CYS A 250 7.33 -13.88 16.53
C CYS A 250 8.12 -14.12 17.83
N GLY A 251 7.46 -14.17 18.99
CA GLY A 251 8.12 -14.36 20.29
C GLY A 251 8.74 -13.08 20.88
N ALA A 252 8.46 -11.91 20.29
CA ALA A 252 8.81 -10.62 20.88
C ALA A 252 7.66 -10.11 21.76
N HIS A 253 7.96 -9.67 22.97
CA HIS A 253 6.97 -9.17 23.93
C HIS A 253 7.22 -7.69 24.24
N PRO A 254 6.59 -6.75 23.50
CA PRO A 254 6.72 -5.33 23.76
C PRO A 254 6.21 -4.96 25.17
N GLN A 255 6.99 -4.17 25.91
CA GLN A 255 6.59 -3.60 27.19
C GLN A 255 5.56 -2.48 27.02
N LYS A 256 5.56 -1.84 25.84
CA LYS A 256 4.69 -0.71 25.50
C LYS A 256 4.38 -0.75 24.01
N CYS A 257 3.11 -0.60 23.67
CA CYS A 257 2.62 -0.52 22.29
C CYS A 257 2.01 0.86 22.04
N VAL A 258 2.57 1.62 21.10
CA VAL A 258 2.17 2.98 20.76
C VAL A 258 1.49 3.00 19.40
N PRO A 259 0.14 3.01 19.35
CA PRO A 259 -0.58 3.18 18.09
C PRO A 259 -0.48 4.64 17.63
N LEU A 260 -0.12 4.84 16.36
CA LEU A 260 -0.06 6.14 15.71
C LEU A 260 -1.11 6.23 14.60
N ALA A 261 -1.43 7.44 14.17
CA ALA A 261 -2.34 7.63 13.03
C ALA A 261 -1.65 7.20 11.72
N ASP A 262 -2.44 6.69 10.77
CA ASP A 262 -1.94 6.34 9.45
C ASP A 262 -1.42 7.61 8.75
N HIS A 263 -0.21 7.52 8.18
CA HIS A 263 0.50 8.66 7.58
C HIS A 263 0.81 9.82 8.55
N GLN A 264 0.83 9.59 9.86
CA GLN A 264 1.28 10.60 10.81
C GLN A 264 2.72 11.03 10.49
N THR A 265 2.94 12.35 10.46
CA THR A 265 4.29 12.94 10.39
C THR A 265 5.00 12.69 11.71
N LEU A 266 6.26 12.27 11.65
CA LEU A 266 7.06 11.94 12.82
C LEU A 266 8.18 12.96 12.98
N ALA A 267 8.13 13.77 14.05
CA ALA A 267 9.26 14.60 14.44
C ALA A 267 10.26 13.76 15.26
N PRO A 268 11.58 14.04 15.16
CA PRO A 268 12.59 13.30 15.91
C PRO A 268 12.31 13.24 17.41
N ALA A 269 12.01 14.39 18.02
CA ALA A 269 11.72 14.49 19.45
C ALA A 269 10.51 13.65 19.89
N ASP A 270 9.47 13.55 19.05
CA ASP A 270 8.26 12.78 19.36
C ASP A 270 8.57 11.28 19.39
N VAL A 271 9.39 10.80 18.46
CA VAL A 271 9.77 9.37 18.39
C VAL A 271 10.75 9.02 19.50
N GLN A 272 11.72 9.89 19.79
CA GLN A 272 12.66 9.74 20.90
C GLN A 272 11.93 9.65 22.24
N ALA A 273 10.91 10.48 22.46
CA ALA A 273 10.11 10.46 23.68
C ALA A 273 9.30 9.17 23.89
N LEU A 274 9.19 8.29 22.88
CA LEU A 274 8.48 7.02 23.04
C LEU A 274 9.28 6.01 23.87
N VAL A 275 10.61 6.12 23.85
CA VAL A 275 11.57 5.20 24.48
C VAL A 275 12.32 5.85 25.65
N GLY A 276 12.56 5.06 26.68
CA GLY A 276 13.46 5.41 27.79
C GLY A 276 14.85 4.80 27.63
N GLU A 277 15.71 5.06 28.61
CA GLU A 277 17.06 4.52 28.66
C GLU A 277 17.06 2.98 28.64
N GLY A 278 17.89 2.38 27.77
CA GLY A 278 18.03 0.93 27.64
C GLY A 278 16.85 0.21 26.95
N GLN A 279 15.87 0.94 26.42
CA GLN A 279 14.77 0.37 25.63
C GLN A 279 15.12 0.30 24.14
N THR A 280 14.52 -0.66 23.43
CA THR A 280 14.69 -0.85 21.98
C THR A 280 13.40 -0.45 21.27
N LEU A 281 13.47 0.46 20.30
CA LEU A 281 12.30 0.83 19.50
C LEU A 281 12.14 -0.14 18.33
N VAL A 282 10.98 -0.76 18.19
CA VAL A 282 10.62 -1.59 17.04
C VAL A 282 9.42 -0.99 16.33
N MET A 283 9.55 -0.68 15.04
CA MET A 283 8.51 -0.02 14.25
C MET A 283 8.14 -0.79 12.99
N THR A 284 7.03 -0.39 12.34
CA THR A 284 6.71 -0.92 11.02
C THR A 284 7.71 -0.43 9.98
N GLU A 285 7.89 -1.18 8.90
CA GLU A 285 8.72 -0.75 7.77
C GLU A 285 8.22 0.56 7.11
N LYS A 286 6.92 0.84 7.18
CA LYS A 286 6.34 2.10 6.71
C LYS A 286 6.71 3.29 7.61
N ASP A 287 6.84 3.08 8.92
CA ASP A 287 7.28 4.14 9.83
C ASP A 287 8.80 4.33 9.75
N ALA A 288 9.54 3.24 9.49
CA ALA A 288 10.98 3.23 9.32
C ALA A 288 11.47 4.19 8.23
N VAL A 289 10.76 4.30 7.09
CA VAL A 289 11.14 5.22 6.00
C VAL A 289 11.07 6.69 6.41
N LYS A 290 10.27 7.04 7.44
CA LYS A 290 10.19 8.40 7.99
C LYS A 290 11.31 8.68 8.98
N CYS A 291 11.69 7.67 9.76
CA CYS A 291 12.65 7.81 10.86
C CYS A 291 14.11 7.70 10.42
N ARG A 292 14.39 7.15 9.22
CA ARG A 292 15.75 6.82 8.77
C ARG A 292 16.76 7.96 8.89
N ALA A 293 16.34 9.20 8.62
CA ALA A 293 17.23 10.37 8.64
C ALA A 293 17.73 10.76 10.04
N PHE A 294 17.04 10.32 11.09
CA PHE A 294 17.35 10.66 12.49
C PHE A 294 17.34 9.41 13.40
N ALA A 295 17.55 8.23 12.81
CA ALA A 295 17.48 6.97 13.52
C ALA A 295 18.58 6.83 14.57
N GLU A 296 18.22 6.32 15.75
CA GLU A 296 19.17 5.97 16.81
C GLU A 296 19.63 4.51 16.71
N ASP A 297 20.69 4.17 17.44
CA ASP A 297 21.34 2.84 17.39
C ASP A 297 20.44 1.69 17.84
N ASN A 298 19.48 1.97 18.71
CA ASN A 298 18.50 1.04 19.27
C ASN A 298 17.17 1.02 18.49
N TRP A 299 17.10 1.60 17.28
CA TRP A 299 15.88 1.63 16.48
C TRP A 299 15.91 0.55 15.40
N TRP A 300 14.83 -0.23 15.36
CA TRP A 300 14.67 -1.37 14.48
C TRP A 300 13.32 -1.31 13.79
N PHE A 301 13.21 -1.94 12.64
CA PHE A 301 11.93 -2.19 12.00
C PHE A 301 11.77 -3.65 11.64
N LEU A 302 10.53 -4.13 11.63
CA LEU A 302 10.19 -5.48 11.19
C LEU A 302 9.54 -5.40 9.80
N PRO A 303 10.25 -5.80 8.73
CA PRO A 303 9.70 -5.88 7.39
C PRO A 303 8.63 -6.97 7.30
N VAL A 304 7.68 -6.79 6.40
CA VAL A 304 6.65 -7.80 6.10
C VAL A 304 6.56 -8.03 4.60
N ASP A 305 6.66 -9.29 4.20
CA ASP A 305 6.59 -9.69 2.79
C ASP A 305 5.23 -10.30 2.48
N ALA A 306 4.68 -9.98 1.32
CA ALA A 306 3.50 -10.65 0.81
C ALA A 306 3.86 -12.06 0.33
N ARG A 307 3.31 -13.08 1.00
CA ARG A 307 3.38 -14.48 0.57
C ARG A 307 2.04 -14.90 -0.01
N LEU A 308 2.04 -15.16 -1.30
CA LEU A 308 0.91 -15.71 -2.04
C LEU A 308 1.24 -17.15 -2.41
N SER A 309 0.29 -18.07 -2.19
CA SER A 309 0.47 -19.50 -2.44
C SER A 309 -0.56 -20.04 -3.43
N GLY A 310 -0.23 -21.16 -4.06
CA GLY A 310 -1.05 -21.82 -5.08
C GLY A 310 -0.70 -21.40 -6.51
N GLU A 311 -1.45 -21.91 -7.49
CA GLU A 311 -1.18 -21.69 -8.92
C GLU A 311 -1.66 -20.33 -9.46
N GLN A 312 -2.64 -19.71 -8.80
CA GLN A 312 -3.25 -18.47 -9.29
C GLN A 312 -2.27 -17.27 -9.35
N PRO A 313 -1.39 -17.03 -8.35
CA PRO A 313 -0.35 -16.01 -8.44
C PRO A 313 0.58 -16.23 -9.63
N ASP A 314 0.96 -17.48 -9.91
CA ASP A 314 1.85 -17.80 -11.03
C ASP A 314 1.16 -17.59 -12.38
N LYS A 315 -0.12 -17.98 -12.52
CA LYS A 315 -0.93 -17.68 -13.71
C LYS A 315 -1.06 -16.17 -13.94
N LEU A 316 -1.27 -15.40 -12.87
CA LEU A 316 -1.31 -13.94 -12.93
C LEU A 316 0.05 -13.38 -13.40
N LEU A 317 1.16 -13.85 -12.84
CA LEU A 317 2.50 -13.41 -13.24
C LEU A 317 2.84 -13.78 -14.69
N GLN A 318 2.43 -14.97 -15.15
CA GLN A 318 2.59 -15.40 -16.54
C GLN A 318 1.81 -14.50 -17.50
N HIS A 319 0.54 -14.19 -17.17
CA HIS A 319 -0.29 -13.28 -17.96
C HIS A 319 0.31 -11.86 -18.00
N ILE A 320 0.77 -11.32 -16.87
CA ILE A 320 1.44 -10.02 -16.84
C ILE A 320 2.71 -10.04 -17.71
N THR A 321 3.51 -11.10 -17.60
CA THR A 321 4.77 -11.24 -18.36
C THR A 321 4.52 -11.37 -19.87
N SER A 322 3.40 -11.97 -20.30
CA SER A 322 3.10 -12.10 -21.73
C SER A 322 2.76 -10.77 -22.40
N LEU A 323 2.36 -9.74 -21.64
CA LEU A 323 2.08 -8.40 -22.18
C LEU A 323 3.35 -7.60 -22.55
N VAL A 324 4.50 -8.01 -22.01
CA VAL A 324 5.79 -7.32 -22.18
C VAL A 324 6.53 -7.80 -23.45
N ARG A 325 6.09 -8.91 -24.04
CA ARG A 325 6.74 -9.55 -25.18
C ARG A 325 6.39 -8.89 -26.50
#